data_AF-A0A5N5PF41-F1
#
_entry.id   AF-A0A5N5PF41-F1
#
_cell.length_a   1.000
_cell.length_b   1.000
_cell.length_c   1.000
_cell.angle_alpha   90.00
_cell.angle_beta   90.00
_cell.angle_gamma   90.00
#
_symmetry.space_group_name_H-M   'P 1'
#
loop_
_entity.id
_entity.type
_entity.pdbx_description
1 polymer ?
#
loop_
_entity_poly.entity_id
_entity_poly.type
_entity_poly.pdbx_seq_one_letter_code
_entity_poly.pdbx_strand_id
1 'polypeptide(L)'
;MDPYSAEGELINIHNAFHQGQYDQVVDYDTSSLSPENHLPARILQLRARVALGQADDVIDDIAGEGETEYAAVAALAEFARGNKEAAVKTVEQLAESDEGQDNGVVQVLGGTVLAAAGKSEEALQLLGRHQGNLEAVALIVQIHLQQNRNDLAVKEVQAARRWAQDSLLVNLAESWVGLRLGGDKYQQAFYVFEELAQAPSTSSVRTLVSQAVAELHLGRTEEAQAALEQAMKKEPNFAEAIANLLVLSVITGKDATEVTKYVLPKSAHPLFLAYANVWHSVPSRAWTRNTRSSPIWPRRATCSTRRLRSTRRRWRLRPAT
;
A
#
# COMPACT_ATOMS: atom_id res chain seq x y z
N MET A 1 -6.95 -34.35 4.68
CA MET A 1 -6.09 -33.16 4.68
C MET A 1 -6.58 -32.29 5.81
N ASP A 2 -5.80 -32.13 6.86
CA ASP A 2 -6.11 -31.13 7.90
C ASP A 2 -5.88 -29.76 7.25
N PRO A 3 -6.90 -28.91 7.09
CA PRO A 3 -6.72 -27.60 6.47
C PRO A 3 -5.69 -26.71 7.19
N TYR A 4 -5.30 -27.06 8.43
CA TYR A 4 -4.29 -26.33 9.21
C TYR A 4 -2.85 -26.83 9.01
N SER A 5 -2.59 -27.96 8.33
CA SER A 5 -1.23 -28.51 8.24
C SER A 5 -0.31 -27.73 7.29
N ALA A 6 -0.84 -27.19 6.19
CA ALA A 6 -0.07 -26.39 5.24
C ALA A 6 0.19 -24.95 5.75
N GLU A 7 -0.82 -24.32 6.37
CA GLU A 7 -0.64 -23.02 7.01
C GLU A 7 0.30 -23.09 8.22
N GLY A 8 0.31 -24.23 8.94
CA GLY A 8 1.14 -24.42 10.12
C GLY A 8 2.65 -24.42 9.83
N GLU A 9 3.10 -25.13 8.79
CA GLU A 9 4.53 -25.19 8.45
C GLU A 9 5.03 -23.86 7.86
N LEU A 10 4.19 -23.16 7.08
CA LEU A 10 4.56 -21.92 6.40
C LEU A 10 4.30 -20.65 7.22
N ILE A 11 3.70 -20.75 8.40
CA ILE A 11 3.29 -19.59 9.21
C ILE A 11 4.42 -18.60 9.46
N ASN A 12 5.63 -19.11 9.72
CA ASN A 12 6.78 -18.29 10.06
C ASN A 12 7.31 -17.52 8.84
N ILE A 13 7.45 -18.18 7.68
CA ILE A 13 7.90 -17.54 6.45
C ILE A 13 6.85 -16.55 5.91
N HIS A 14 5.55 -16.87 6.02
CA HIS A 14 4.48 -15.93 5.68
C HIS A 14 4.49 -14.69 6.57
N ASN A 15 4.58 -14.87 7.90
CA ASN A 15 4.63 -13.75 8.82
C ASN A 15 5.85 -12.86 8.57
N ALA A 16 7.03 -13.46 8.38
CA ALA A 16 8.25 -12.72 8.03
C ALA A 16 8.06 -11.89 6.74
N PHE A 17 7.45 -12.49 5.71
CA PHE A 17 7.17 -11.79 4.45
C PHE A 17 6.24 -10.59 4.64
N HIS A 18 5.11 -10.76 5.34
CA HIS A 18 4.13 -9.69 5.55
C HIS A 18 4.58 -8.63 6.57
N GLN A 19 5.56 -8.95 7.41
CA GLN A 19 6.25 -7.99 8.27
C GLN A 19 7.37 -7.24 7.54
N GLY A 20 7.70 -7.61 6.30
CA GLY A 20 8.78 -6.99 5.52
C GLY A 20 10.18 -7.45 5.94
N GLN A 21 10.32 -8.62 6.56
CA GLN A 21 11.59 -9.26 6.87
C GLN A 21 12.12 -10.03 5.65
N TYR A 22 12.32 -9.34 4.53
CA TYR A 22 12.60 -10.02 3.25
C TYR A 22 13.90 -10.81 3.27
N ASP A 23 14.97 -10.31 3.90
CA ASP A 23 16.22 -11.06 4.05
C ASP A 23 16.00 -12.39 4.80
N GLN A 24 15.22 -12.38 5.88
CA GLN A 24 14.87 -13.58 6.63
C GLN A 24 14.03 -14.58 5.80
N VAL A 25 13.15 -14.07 4.92
CA VAL A 25 12.38 -14.93 4.02
C VAL A 25 13.29 -15.60 3.00
N VAL A 26 14.24 -14.86 2.42
CA VAL A 26 15.23 -15.40 1.47
C VAL A 26 16.09 -16.48 2.12
N ASP A 27 16.55 -16.24 3.35
CA ASP A 27 17.41 -17.16 4.09
C ASP A 27 16.65 -18.30 4.80
N TYR A 28 15.33 -18.38 4.64
CA TYR A 28 14.50 -19.37 5.33
C TYR A 28 14.84 -20.80 4.87
N ASP A 29 15.15 -21.69 5.83
CA ASP A 29 15.42 -23.10 5.54
C ASP A 29 14.14 -23.86 5.22
N THR A 30 14.04 -24.36 3.99
CA THR A 30 12.88 -25.12 3.50
C THR A 30 13.08 -26.63 3.56
N SER A 31 14.25 -27.12 3.99
CA SER A 31 14.60 -28.55 3.92
C SER A 31 13.74 -29.45 4.80
N SER A 32 13.16 -28.90 5.88
CA SER A 32 12.28 -29.60 6.80
C SER A 32 10.80 -29.53 6.44
N LEU A 33 10.43 -28.80 5.38
CA LEU A 33 9.04 -28.65 4.97
C LEU A 33 8.53 -29.92 4.28
N SER A 34 7.22 -30.13 4.36
CA SER A 34 6.56 -31.16 3.58
C SER A 34 6.66 -30.85 2.07
N PRO A 35 6.76 -31.85 1.18
CA PRO A 35 7.00 -31.64 -0.25
C PRO A 35 6.04 -30.66 -0.93
N GLU A 36 4.76 -30.67 -0.53
CA GLU A 36 3.71 -29.76 -1.00
C GLU A 36 3.97 -28.28 -0.65
N ASN A 37 4.77 -28.01 0.38
CA ASN A 37 5.09 -26.67 0.87
C ASN A 37 6.37 -26.09 0.27
N HIS A 38 7.15 -26.88 -0.48
CA HIS A 38 8.36 -26.40 -1.14
C HIS A 38 8.07 -25.31 -2.18
N LEU A 39 7.08 -25.52 -3.04
CA LEU A 39 6.72 -24.53 -4.06
C LEU A 39 6.18 -23.24 -3.42
N PRO A 40 5.18 -23.27 -2.50
CA PRO A 40 4.72 -22.07 -1.79
C PRO A 40 5.85 -21.29 -1.08
N ALA A 41 6.75 -21.99 -0.37
CA ALA A 41 7.89 -21.35 0.29
C ALA A 41 8.85 -20.70 -0.73
N ARG A 42 9.11 -21.39 -1.84
CA ARG A 42 9.92 -20.86 -2.95
C ARG A 42 9.30 -19.61 -3.56
N ILE A 43 7.98 -19.58 -3.75
CA ILE A 43 7.28 -18.39 -4.24
C ILE A 43 7.45 -17.21 -3.28
N LEU A 44 7.37 -17.41 -1.96
CA LEU A 44 7.64 -16.35 -0.97
C LEU A 44 9.09 -15.84 -1.04
N GLN A 45 10.07 -16.74 -1.17
CA GLN A 45 11.48 -16.37 -1.36
C GLN A 45 11.69 -15.51 -2.60
N LEU A 46 11.12 -15.92 -3.75
CA LEU A 46 11.24 -15.15 -4.99
C LEU A 46 10.57 -13.77 -4.88
N ARG A 47 9.39 -13.70 -4.26
CA ARG A 47 8.70 -12.42 -3.99
C ARG A 47 9.54 -11.51 -3.08
N ALA A 48 10.20 -12.06 -2.07
CA ALA A 48 11.08 -11.31 -1.17
C ALA A 48 12.30 -10.76 -1.93
N ARG A 49 12.91 -11.56 -2.81
CA ARG A 49 14.01 -11.13 -3.70
C ARG A 49 13.58 -9.99 -4.64
N VAL A 50 12.38 -10.08 -5.22
CA VAL A 50 11.82 -8.98 -6.03
C VAL A 50 11.67 -7.71 -5.17
N ALA A 51 11.19 -7.82 -3.93
CA ALA A 51 11.04 -6.69 -3.02
C ALA A 51 12.40 -6.06 -2.62
N LEU A 52 13.47 -6.86 -2.59
CA LEU A 52 14.85 -6.43 -2.37
C LEU A 52 15.54 -5.86 -3.63
N GLY A 53 14.81 -5.76 -4.75
CA GLY A 53 15.32 -5.21 -6.01
C GLY A 53 16.11 -6.19 -6.87
N GLN A 54 16.06 -7.49 -6.56
CA GLN A 54 16.76 -8.56 -7.31
C GLN A 54 15.90 -9.13 -8.44
N ALA A 55 15.13 -8.28 -9.14
CA ALA A 55 14.15 -8.73 -10.13
C ALA A 55 14.78 -9.47 -11.32
N ASP A 56 15.93 -9.01 -11.81
CA ASP A 56 16.63 -9.67 -12.93
C ASP A 56 17.14 -11.07 -12.52
N ASP A 57 17.75 -11.21 -11.34
CA ASP A 57 18.21 -12.51 -10.83
C ASP A 57 17.05 -13.49 -10.60
N VAL A 58 15.85 -13.00 -10.25
CA VAL A 58 14.65 -13.83 -10.10
C VAL A 58 14.17 -14.37 -11.44
N ILE A 59 14.18 -13.53 -12.49
CA ILE A 59 13.77 -13.93 -13.84
C ILE A 59 14.73 -14.99 -14.39
N ASP A 60 16.04 -14.81 -14.19
CA ASP A 60 17.05 -15.77 -14.64
C ASP A 60 16.95 -17.11 -13.90
N ASP A 61 16.65 -17.09 -12.60
CA ASP A 61 16.57 -18.28 -11.74
C ASP A 61 15.36 -19.18 -12.06
N ILE A 62 14.24 -18.59 -12.50
CA ILE A 62 13.03 -19.34 -12.90
C ILE A 62 12.96 -19.56 -14.43
N ALA A 63 14.01 -19.24 -15.16
CA ALA A 63 14.03 -19.37 -16.61
C ALA A 63 13.93 -20.85 -17.03
N GLY A 64 12.83 -21.18 -17.72
CA GLY A 64 12.57 -22.54 -18.20
C GLY A 64 11.72 -23.40 -17.26
N GLU A 65 11.35 -22.88 -16.10
CA GLU A 65 10.33 -23.50 -15.24
C GLU A 65 8.94 -23.40 -15.91
N GLY A 66 8.11 -24.42 -15.73
CA GLY A 66 6.85 -24.59 -16.48
C GLY A 66 5.59 -24.25 -15.70
N GLU A 67 5.71 -24.07 -14.39
CA GLU A 67 4.61 -23.86 -13.46
C GLU A 67 4.00 -22.47 -13.61
N THR A 68 2.68 -22.41 -13.55
CA THR A 68 1.88 -21.19 -13.68
C THR A 68 2.24 -20.15 -12.62
N GLU A 69 2.62 -20.59 -11.42
CA GLU A 69 3.09 -19.75 -10.32
C GLU A 69 4.36 -18.98 -10.67
N TYR A 70 5.31 -19.61 -11.36
CA TYR A 70 6.55 -18.94 -11.78
C TYR A 70 6.29 -17.92 -12.88
N ALA A 71 5.34 -18.16 -13.78
CA ALA A 71 4.92 -17.14 -14.74
C ALA A 71 4.33 -15.89 -14.05
N ALA A 72 3.58 -16.08 -12.95
CA ALA A 72 3.06 -14.97 -12.15
C ALA A 72 4.18 -14.21 -11.40
N VAL A 73 5.19 -14.93 -10.88
CA VAL A 73 6.38 -14.32 -10.28
C VAL A 73 7.20 -13.54 -11.32
N ALA A 74 7.39 -14.10 -12.52
CA ALA A 74 8.07 -13.43 -13.62
C ALA A 74 7.36 -12.12 -13.98
N ALA A 75 6.02 -12.13 -14.07
CA ALA A 75 5.24 -10.92 -14.33
C ALA A 75 5.42 -9.86 -13.23
N LEU A 76 5.45 -10.28 -11.95
CA LEU A 76 5.75 -9.36 -10.84
C LEU A 76 7.16 -8.75 -10.96
N ALA A 77 8.17 -9.56 -11.27
CA ALA A 77 9.55 -9.12 -11.45
C ALA A 77 9.70 -8.16 -12.64
N GLU A 78 9.06 -8.47 -13.77
CA GLU A 78 8.97 -7.60 -14.96
C GLU A 78 8.35 -6.25 -14.62
N PHE A 79 7.28 -6.24 -13.83
CA PHE A 79 6.67 -4.99 -13.38
C PHE A 79 7.62 -4.18 -12.49
N ALA A 80 8.33 -4.85 -11.57
CA ALA A 80 9.27 -4.21 -10.64
C ALA A 80 10.46 -3.54 -11.36
N ARG A 81 10.97 -4.13 -12.44
CA ARG A 81 12.03 -3.53 -13.27
C ARG A 81 11.54 -2.47 -14.27
N GLY A 82 10.23 -2.24 -14.34
CA GLY A 82 9.61 -1.16 -15.11
C GLY A 82 8.97 -1.58 -16.43
N ASN A 83 8.95 -2.87 -16.78
CA ASN A 83 8.30 -3.40 -17.99
C ASN A 83 6.81 -3.64 -17.76
N LYS A 84 6.09 -2.57 -17.41
CA LYS A 84 4.71 -2.64 -16.91
C LYS A 84 3.74 -3.26 -17.92
N GLU A 85 3.85 -2.88 -19.19
CA GLU A 85 2.93 -3.35 -20.23
C GLU A 85 3.06 -4.85 -20.48
N ALA A 86 4.29 -5.38 -20.49
CA ALA A 86 4.57 -6.80 -20.66
C ALA A 86 4.06 -7.61 -19.46
N ALA A 87 4.30 -7.12 -18.24
CA ALA A 87 3.81 -7.73 -17.01
C ALA A 87 2.28 -7.81 -16.99
N VAL A 88 1.59 -6.70 -17.28
CA VAL A 88 0.11 -6.65 -17.31
C VAL A 88 -0.44 -7.64 -18.35
N LYS A 89 0.11 -7.66 -19.56
CA LYS A 89 -0.33 -8.60 -20.61
C LYS A 89 -0.19 -10.05 -20.17
N THR A 90 0.92 -10.39 -19.51
CA THR A 90 1.17 -11.74 -19.01
C THR A 90 0.13 -12.12 -17.96
N VAL A 91 -0.16 -11.22 -17.02
CA VAL A 91 -1.17 -11.44 -15.98
C VAL A 91 -2.57 -11.59 -16.56
N GLU A 92 -2.94 -10.79 -17.56
CA GLU A 92 -4.25 -10.92 -18.24
C GLU A 92 -4.40 -12.30 -18.88
N GLN A 93 -3.35 -12.78 -19.55
CA GLN A 93 -3.35 -14.13 -20.14
C GLN A 93 -3.48 -15.24 -19.09
N LEU A 94 -2.81 -15.09 -17.94
CA LEU A 94 -2.93 -16.02 -16.82
C LEU A 94 -4.33 -15.96 -16.18
N ALA A 95 -4.93 -14.78 -16.07
CA ALA A 95 -6.26 -14.57 -15.48
C ALA A 95 -7.41 -15.08 -16.37
N GLU A 96 -7.15 -15.26 -17.66
CA GLU A 96 -8.07 -15.85 -18.65
C GLU A 96 -7.92 -17.36 -18.80
N SER A 97 -6.81 -17.95 -18.33
CA SER A 97 -6.60 -19.40 -18.42
C SER A 97 -7.33 -20.13 -17.30
N ASP A 98 -7.83 -21.34 -17.60
CA ASP A 98 -8.54 -22.16 -16.61
C ASP A 98 -7.65 -22.52 -15.41
N GLU A 99 -6.37 -22.76 -15.66
CA GLU A 99 -5.38 -23.07 -14.62
C GLU A 99 -5.03 -21.83 -13.78
N GLY A 100 -4.90 -20.66 -14.39
CA GLY A 100 -4.42 -19.46 -13.71
C GLY A 100 -5.53 -18.73 -12.94
N GLN A 101 -6.77 -18.70 -13.44
CA GLN A 101 -7.85 -17.94 -12.79
C GLN A 101 -8.22 -18.45 -11.39
N ASP A 102 -8.04 -19.75 -11.14
CA ASP A 102 -8.31 -20.41 -9.86
C ASP A 102 -7.04 -20.64 -9.02
N ASN A 103 -5.86 -20.29 -9.55
CA ASN A 103 -4.59 -20.40 -8.83
C ASN A 103 -4.38 -19.22 -7.87
N GLY A 104 -4.24 -19.52 -6.57
CA GLY A 104 -4.11 -18.50 -5.52
C GLY A 104 -2.88 -17.59 -5.68
N VAL A 105 -1.77 -18.09 -6.21
CA VAL A 105 -0.55 -17.28 -6.48
C VAL A 105 -0.81 -16.33 -7.63
N VAL A 106 -1.44 -16.80 -8.71
CA VAL A 106 -1.82 -15.95 -9.85
C VAL A 106 -2.81 -14.88 -9.42
N GLN A 107 -3.80 -15.23 -8.60
CA GLN A 107 -4.78 -14.26 -8.09
C GLN A 107 -4.09 -13.12 -7.32
N VAL A 108 -3.19 -13.46 -6.40
CA VAL A 108 -2.49 -12.49 -5.54
C VAL A 108 -1.47 -11.66 -6.33
N LEU A 109 -0.58 -12.31 -7.08
CA LEU A 109 0.48 -11.62 -7.83
C LEU A 109 -0.10 -10.86 -9.02
N GLY A 110 -1.02 -11.48 -9.74
CA GLY A 110 -1.74 -10.85 -10.84
C GLY A 110 -2.57 -9.65 -10.36
N GLY A 111 -3.32 -9.81 -9.27
CA GLY A 111 -4.05 -8.71 -8.62
C GLY A 111 -3.12 -7.57 -8.21
N THR A 112 -1.91 -7.89 -7.72
CA THR A 112 -0.90 -6.89 -7.32
C THR A 112 -0.41 -6.09 -8.54
N VAL A 113 -0.07 -6.77 -9.63
CA VAL A 113 0.38 -6.14 -10.88
C VAL A 113 -0.74 -5.29 -11.50
N LEU A 114 -1.96 -5.81 -11.61
CA LEU A 114 -3.10 -5.09 -12.16
C LEU A 114 -3.45 -3.85 -11.32
N ALA A 115 -3.50 -3.97 -9.99
CA ALA A 115 -3.76 -2.85 -9.10
C ALA A 115 -2.67 -1.77 -9.22
N ALA A 116 -1.38 -2.17 -9.25
CA ALA A 116 -0.26 -1.25 -9.42
C ALA A 116 -0.24 -0.57 -10.81
N ALA A 117 -0.79 -1.22 -11.83
CA ALA A 117 -1.00 -0.66 -13.16
C ALA A 117 -2.22 0.28 -13.26
N GLY A 118 -2.99 0.46 -12.17
CA GLY A 118 -4.20 1.26 -12.15
C GLY A 118 -5.46 0.55 -12.67
N LYS A 119 -5.37 -0.77 -12.92
CA LYS A 119 -6.48 -1.62 -13.39
C LYS A 119 -7.24 -2.24 -12.21
N SER A 120 -7.72 -1.40 -11.30
CA SER A 120 -8.29 -1.85 -10.02
C SER A 120 -9.51 -2.76 -10.17
N GLU A 121 -10.37 -2.53 -11.17
CA GLU A 121 -11.58 -3.35 -11.37
C GLU A 121 -11.23 -4.77 -11.83
N GLU A 122 -10.27 -4.91 -12.75
CA GLU A 122 -9.76 -6.21 -13.22
C GLU A 122 -9.04 -6.94 -12.08
N ALA A 123 -8.26 -6.22 -11.27
CA ALA A 123 -7.65 -6.77 -10.06
C ALA A 123 -8.69 -7.32 -9.08
N LEU A 124 -9.74 -6.56 -8.78
CA LEU A 124 -10.82 -6.99 -7.90
C LEU A 124 -11.60 -8.19 -8.46
N GLN A 125 -11.80 -8.25 -9.78
CA GLN A 125 -12.44 -9.39 -10.43
C GLN A 125 -11.62 -10.68 -10.27
N LEU A 126 -10.30 -10.59 -10.49
CA LEU A 126 -9.39 -11.72 -10.32
C LEU A 126 -9.30 -12.14 -8.85
N LEU A 127 -9.06 -11.18 -7.95
CA LEU A 127 -8.92 -11.45 -6.51
C LEU A 127 -10.20 -12.00 -5.90
N GLY A 128 -11.37 -11.56 -6.35
CA GLY A 128 -12.67 -12.02 -5.85
C GLY A 128 -12.98 -13.50 -6.10
N ARG A 129 -12.15 -14.20 -6.90
CA ARG A 129 -12.21 -15.65 -7.12
C ARG A 129 -11.50 -16.46 -6.04
N HIS A 130 -10.81 -15.80 -5.10
CA HIS A 130 -10.08 -16.47 -4.04
C HIS A 130 -10.97 -17.39 -3.20
N GLN A 131 -10.41 -18.51 -2.77
CA GLN A 131 -11.08 -19.48 -1.91
C GLN A 131 -10.48 -19.44 -0.51
N GLY A 132 -10.75 -18.36 0.23
CA GLY A 132 -10.23 -18.18 1.58
C GLY A 132 -8.77 -17.74 1.67
N ASN A 133 -8.16 -17.30 0.55
CA ASN A 133 -6.80 -16.76 0.58
C ASN A 133 -6.78 -15.38 1.26
N LEU A 134 -6.09 -15.27 2.40
CA LEU A 134 -5.99 -14.04 3.19
C LEU A 134 -5.14 -12.94 2.55
N GLU A 135 -4.17 -13.28 1.70
CA GLU A 135 -3.41 -12.28 0.94
C GLU A 135 -4.31 -11.59 -0.08
N ALA A 136 -5.20 -12.35 -0.74
CA ALA A 136 -6.17 -11.80 -1.68
C ALA A 136 -7.15 -10.85 -0.96
N VAL A 137 -7.67 -11.26 0.20
CA VAL A 137 -8.52 -10.41 1.07
C VAL A 137 -7.80 -9.11 1.43
N ALA A 138 -6.56 -9.20 1.92
CA ALA A 138 -5.79 -8.02 2.31
C ALA A 138 -5.57 -7.06 1.13
N LEU A 139 -5.33 -7.60 -0.07
CA LEU A 139 -5.16 -6.80 -1.27
C LEU A 139 -6.47 -6.15 -1.74
N ILE A 140 -7.61 -6.86 -1.67
CA ILE A 140 -8.95 -6.28 -1.93
C ILE A 140 -9.20 -5.09 -0.99
N VAL A 141 -8.89 -5.25 0.31
CA VAL A 141 -9.01 -4.17 1.31
C VAL A 141 -8.15 -2.96 0.91
N GLN A 142 -6.89 -3.18 0.52
CA GLN A 142 -6.01 -2.10 0.07
C GLN A 142 -6.58 -1.37 -1.16
N ILE A 143 -7.06 -2.10 -2.15
CA ILE A 143 -7.65 -1.51 -3.37
C ILE A 143 -8.88 -0.67 -3.00
N HIS A 144 -9.78 -1.18 -2.16
CA HIS A 144 -10.95 -0.41 -1.71
C HIS A 144 -10.58 0.86 -0.93
N LEU A 145 -9.56 0.79 -0.07
CA LEU A 145 -9.05 1.96 0.63
C LEU A 145 -8.48 3.01 -0.33
N GLN A 146 -7.73 2.59 -1.34
CA GLN A 146 -7.20 3.48 -2.40
C GLN A 146 -8.32 4.13 -3.22
N GLN A 147 -9.41 3.41 -3.46
CA GLN A 147 -10.62 3.92 -4.12
C GLN A 147 -11.49 4.79 -3.21
N ASN A 148 -11.10 5.02 -1.95
CA ASN A 148 -11.90 5.71 -0.93
C ASN A 148 -13.23 5.01 -0.60
N ARG A 149 -13.36 3.71 -0.90
CA ARG A 149 -14.51 2.88 -0.58
C ARG A 149 -14.33 2.21 0.78
N ASN A 150 -14.26 3.03 1.82
CA ASN A 150 -14.09 2.58 3.20
C ASN A 150 -15.21 1.61 3.62
N ASP A 151 -16.42 1.80 3.07
CA ASP A 151 -17.57 0.92 3.30
C ASP A 151 -17.32 -0.52 2.85
N LEU A 152 -16.66 -0.71 1.71
CA LEU A 152 -16.33 -2.04 1.19
C LEU A 152 -15.14 -2.63 1.95
N ALA A 153 -14.11 -1.83 2.22
CA ALA A 153 -12.96 -2.27 3.01
C ALA A 153 -13.34 -2.78 4.41
N VAL A 154 -14.27 -2.09 5.09
CA VAL A 154 -14.81 -2.52 6.40
C VAL A 154 -15.55 -3.85 6.27
N LYS A 155 -16.40 -4.01 5.25
CA LYS A 155 -17.14 -5.26 5.03
C LYS A 155 -16.22 -6.44 4.81
N GLU A 156 -15.17 -6.24 4.01
CA GLU A 156 -14.20 -7.28 3.65
C GLU A 156 -13.43 -7.78 4.89
N VAL A 157 -12.85 -6.85 5.68
CA VAL A 157 -12.16 -7.20 6.92
C VAL A 157 -13.10 -7.88 7.93
N GLN A 158 -14.33 -7.39 8.08
CA GLN A 158 -15.30 -8.00 8.98
C GLN A 158 -15.71 -9.41 8.56
N ALA A 159 -15.78 -9.68 7.26
CA ALA A 159 -16.02 -11.02 6.74
C ALA A 159 -14.85 -11.95 7.06
N ALA A 160 -13.62 -11.51 6.79
CA ALA A 160 -12.39 -12.25 7.08
C ALA A 160 -12.22 -12.58 8.57
N ARG A 161 -12.48 -11.60 9.44
CA ARG A 161 -12.33 -11.75 10.90
C ARG A 161 -13.20 -12.84 11.52
N ARG A 162 -14.29 -13.25 10.86
CA ARG A 162 -15.17 -14.32 11.37
C ARG A 162 -14.51 -15.69 11.35
N TRP A 163 -13.56 -15.92 10.44
CA TRP A 163 -12.94 -17.21 10.24
C TRP A 163 -11.41 -17.19 10.42
N ALA A 164 -10.75 -16.03 10.38
CA ALA A 164 -9.31 -15.87 10.62
C ALA A 164 -9.03 -14.87 11.75
N GLN A 165 -9.34 -15.25 12.99
CA GLN A 165 -9.27 -14.33 14.14
C GLN A 165 -7.84 -13.96 14.56
N ASP A 166 -6.92 -14.92 14.47
CA ASP A 166 -5.52 -14.77 14.93
C ASP A 166 -4.55 -14.45 13.77
N SER A 167 -5.08 -14.17 12.58
CA SER A 167 -4.26 -13.91 11.41
C SER A 167 -3.61 -12.53 11.48
N LEU A 168 -2.28 -12.49 11.29
CA LEU A 168 -1.54 -11.25 11.10
C LEU A 168 -2.10 -10.40 9.96
N LEU A 169 -2.45 -11.00 8.82
CA LEU A 169 -2.98 -10.28 7.66
C LEU A 169 -4.31 -9.59 7.97
N VAL A 170 -5.18 -10.25 8.74
CA VAL A 170 -6.45 -9.66 9.17
C VAL A 170 -6.20 -8.50 10.14
N ASN A 171 -5.25 -8.64 11.07
CA ASN A 171 -4.87 -7.57 11.99
C ASN A 171 -4.26 -6.36 11.25
N LEU A 172 -3.42 -6.59 10.24
CA LEU A 172 -2.87 -5.54 9.38
C LEU A 172 -3.97 -4.84 8.58
N ALA A 173 -4.85 -5.60 7.92
CA ALA A 173 -5.95 -5.06 7.14
C ALA A 173 -6.93 -4.24 7.99
N GLU A 174 -7.27 -4.73 9.19
CA GLU A 174 -8.08 -3.98 10.15
C GLU A 174 -7.40 -2.69 10.59
N SER A 175 -6.09 -2.73 10.81
CA SER A 175 -5.31 -1.56 11.19
C SER A 175 -5.29 -0.50 10.09
N TRP A 176 -5.14 -0.88 8.82
CA TRP A 176 -5.24 0.06 7.68
C TRP A 176 -6.62 0.71 7.58
N VAL A 177 -7.69 -0.09 7.74
CA VAL A 177 -9.06 0.42 7.80
C VAL A 177 -9.23 1.35 9.00
N GLY A 178 -8.68 1.00 10.15
CA GLY A 178 -8.72 1.79 11.37
C GLY A 178 -8.07 3.16 11.21
N LEU A 179 -6.89 3.22 10.60
CA LEU A 179 -6.23 4.48 10.23
C LEU A 179 -7.05 5.32 9.25
N ARG A 180 -7.90 4.71 8.43
CA ARG A 180 -8.79 5.43 7.51
C ARG A 180 -10.04 5.99 8.19
N LEU A 181 -10.55 5.30 9.21
CA LEU A 181 -11.77 5.70 9.94
C LEU A 181 -11.49 6.73 11.03
N GLY A 182 -10.36 6.59 11.74
CA GLY A 182 -9.95 7.48 12.82
C GLY A 182 -10.74 7.35 14.12
N GLY A 183 -10.56 8.35 14.99
CA GLY A 183 -11.06 8.31 16.38
C GLY A 183 -10.36 7.23 17.19
N ASP A 184 -11.11 6.47 17.98
CA ASP A 184 -10.58 5.38 18.83
C ASP A 184 -9.88 4.27 18.02
N LYS A 185 -10.13 4.21 16.70
CA LYS A 185 -9.48 3.26 15.79
C LYS A 185 -8.00 3.54 15.57
N TYR A 186 -7.53 4.77 15.76
CA TYR A 186 -6.09 5.07 15.69
C TYR A 186 -5.33 4.33 16.77
N GLN A 187 -5.84 4.30 18.00
CA GLN A 187 -5.19 3.62 19.12
C GLN A 187 -5.17 2.10 18.94
N GLN A 188 -6.23 1.53 18.34
CA GLN A 188 -6.28 0.10 18.02
C GLN A 188 -5.23 -0.28 16.97
N ALA A 189 -5.14 0.48 15.87
CA ALA A 189 -4.13 0.27 14.84
C ALA A 189 -2.71 0.47 15.39
N PHE A 190 -2.50 1.46 16.26
CA PHE A 190 -1.22 1.72 16.91
C PHE A 190 -0.70 0.49 17.65
N TYR A 191 -1.50 -0.17 18.50
CA TYR A 191 -1.03 -1.32 19.27
C TYR A 191 -0.54 -2.47 18.39
N VAL A 192 -1.22 -2.72 17.27
CA VAL A 192 -0.79 -3.73 16.30
C VAL A 192 0.57 -3.34 15.69
N PHE A 193 0.73 -2.10 15.25
CA PHE A 193 1.99 -1.68 14.63
C PHE A 193 3.15 -1.55 15.62
N GLU A 194 2.88 -1.10 16.84
CA GLU A 194 3.87 -1.07 17.94
C GLU A 194 4.36 -2.47 18.26
N GLU A 195 3.45 -3.45 18.39
CA GLU A 195 3.81 -4.84 18.64
C GLU A 195 4.74 -5.41 17.56
N LEU A 196 4.47 -5.08 16.29
CA LEU A 196 5.31 -5.50 15.18
C LEU A 196 6.66 -4.78 15.13
N ALA A 197 6.72 -3.52 15.56
CA ALA A 197 7.92 -2.70 15.48
C ALA A 197 8.90 -2.91 16.64
N GLN A 198 8.42 -3.32 17.83
CA GLN A 198 9.23 -3.41 19.05
C GLN A 198 10.21 -4.60 19.10
N ALA A 199 9.87 -5.73 18.49
CA ALA A 199 10.68 -6.94 18.57
C ALA A 199 11.67 -7.05 17.39
N PRO A 200 12.97 -7.33 17.62
CA PRO A 200 13.95 -7.42 16.52
C PRO A 200 13.58 -8.41 15.42
N SER A 201 12.91 -9.51 15.77
CA SER A 201 12.49 -10.55 14.83
C SER A 201 11.31 -10.16 13.93
N THR A 202 10.58 -9.09 14.27
CA THR A 202 9.41 -8.60 13.51
C THR A 202 9.62 -7.16 13.00
N SER A 203 10.61 -6.45 13.55
CA SER A 203 10.91 -5.05 13.24
C SER A 203 11.60 -4.85 11.89
N SER A 204 10.91 -4.19 10.96
CA SER A 204 11.39 -3.83 9.63
C SER A 204 11.25 -2.33 9.41
N VAL A 205 11.83 -1.81 8.32
CA VAL A 205 11.59 -0.41 7.94
C VAL A 205 10.09 -0.13 7.77
N ARG A 206 9.32 -1.12 7.27
CA ARG A 206 7.88 -1.01 7.04
C ARG A 206 7.09 -0.97 8.35
N THR A 207 7.44 -1.80 9.33
CA THR A 207 6.72 -1.80 10.62
C THR A 207 7.03 -0.54 11.43
N LEU A 208 8.29 -0.06 11.40
CA LEU A 208 8.67 1.24 11.98
C LEU A 208 7.90 2.40 11.35
N VAL A 209 7.79 2.44 10.01
CA VAL A 209 6.99 3.46 9.33
C VAL A 209 5.50 3.34 9.67
N SER A 210 4.96 2.13 9.78
CA SER A 210 3.56 1.91 10.16
C SER A 210 3.27 2.40 11.58
N GLN A 211 4.17 2.12 12.53
CA GLN A 211 4.11 2.66 13.89
C GLN A 211 4.14 4.19 13.87
N ALA A 212 5.09 4.79 13.15
CA ALA A 212 5.20 6.24 13.07
C ALA A 212 3.95 6.91 12.50
N VAL A 213 3.34 6.32 11.46
CA VAL A 213 2.09 6.83 10.88
C VAL A 213 0.96 6.78 11.90
N ALA A 214 0.84 5.70 12.68
CA ALA A 214 -0.17 5.60 13.73
C ALA A 214 0.07 6.63 14.86
N GLU A 215 1.33 6.85 15.26
CA GLU A 215 1.70 7.88 16.25
C GLU A 215 1.36 9.29 15.75
N LEU A 216 1.62 9.58 14.47
CA LEU A 216 1.21 10.85 13.84
C LEU A 216 -0.31 11.06 13.91
N HIS A 217 -1.10 10.02 13.64
CA HIS A 217 -2.56 10.08 13.77
C HIS A 217 -3.03 10.31 15.22
N LEU A 218 -2.26 9.86 16.20
CA LEU A 218 -2.49 10.10 17.63
C LEU A 218 -1.95 11.46 18.11
N GLY A 219 -1.26 12.22 17.25
CA GLY A 219 -0.64 13.50 17.59
C GLY A 219 0.65 13.38 18.41
N ARG A 220 1.21 12.16 18.51
CA ARG A 220 2.44 11.83 19.24
C ARG A 220 3.67 12.03 18.36
N THR A 221 4.00 13.30 18.14
CA THR A 221 5.00 13.69 17.14
C THR A 221 6.43 13.32 17.51
N GLU A 222 6.76 13.22 18.81
CA GLU A 222 8.11 12.90 19.27
C GLU A 222 8.42 11.41 19.06
N GLU A 223 7.46 10.56 19.39
CA GLU A 223 7.49 9.11 19.18
C GLU A 223 7.52 8.77 17.69
N ALA A 224 6.68 9.44 16.89
CA ALA A 224 6.71 9.32 15.44
C ALA A 224 8.08 9.69 14.87
N GLN A 225 8.73 10.74 15.39
CA GLN A 225 10.08 11.14 14.97
C GLN A 225 11.09 10.03 15.26
N ALA A 226 11.09 9.50 16.48
CA ALA A 226 12.02 8.46 16.89
C ALA A 226 11.90 7.21 16.02
N ALA A 227 10.66 6.77 15.73
CA ALA A 227 10.41 5.62 14.87
C ALA A 227 10.90 5.86 13.42
N LEU A 228 10.66 7.05 12.86
CA LEU A 228 11.12 7.38 11.52
C LEU A 228 12.65 7.52 11.43
N GLU A 229 13.30 8.07 12.45
CA GLU A 229 14.77 8.13 12.50
C GLU A 229 15.39 6.73 12.60
N GLN A 230 14.75 5.80 13.31
CA GLN A 230 15.16 4.39 13.31
C GLN A 230 14.98 3.77 11.92
N ALA A 231 13.85 4.04 11.25
CA ALA A 231 13.62 3.56 9.88
C ALA A 231 14.70 4.08 8.91
N MET A 232 15.06 5.36 9.00
CA MET A 232 16.13 5.97 8.19
C MET A 232 17.52 5.40 8.50
N LYS A 233 17.79 4.98 9.74
CA LYS A 233 19.05 4.30 10.08
C LYS A 233 19.12 2.91 9.47
N LYS A 234 17.99 2.19 9.38
CA LYS A 234 17.90 0.87 8.77
C LYS A 234 18.01 0.95 7.25
N GLU A 235 17.23 1.84 6.63
CA GLU A 235 17.19 2.04 5.19
C GLU A 235 17.09 3.54 4.83
N PRO A 236 18.24 4.22 4.59
CA PRO A 236 18.27 5.66 4.36
C PRO A 236 17.53 6.15 3.11
N ASN A 237 17.24 5.26 2.16
CA ASN A 237 16.61 5.58 0.89
C ASN A 237 15.14 5.13 0.83
N PHE A 238 14.57 4.68 1.95
CA PHE A 238 13.19 4.19 1.98
C PHE A 238 12.20 5.35 1.80
N ALA A 239 11.52 5.37 0.65
CA ALA A 239 10.73 6.50 0.18
C ALA A 239 9.61 6.91 1.16
N GLU A 240 8.93 5.93 1.76
CA GLU A 240 7.84 6.13 2.69
C GLU A 240 8.32 6.72 4.03
N ALA A 241 9.51 6.34 4.51
CA ALA A 241 10.10 6.95 5.71
C ALA A 241 10.44 8.43 5.46
N ILE A 242 11.09 8.73 4.32
CA ILE A 242 11.43 10.10 3.92
C ILE A 242 10.17 10.96 3.76
N ALA A 243 9.12 10.42 3.12
CA ALA A 243 7.86 11.11 2.93
C ALA A 243 7.18 11.44 4.26
N ASN A 244 7.15 10.51 5.21
CA ASN A 244 6.57 10.74 6.53
C ASN A 244 7.40 11.70 7.38
N LEU A 245 8.74 11.68 7.28
CA LEU A 245 9.60 12.69 7.93
C LEU A 245 9.34 14.09 7.40
N LEU A 246 9.08 14.22 6.09
CA LEU A 246 8.74 15.50 5.49
C LEU A 246 7.41 16.02 6.05
N VAL A 247 6.38 15.15 6.12
CA VAL A 247 5.09 15.50 6.75
C VAL A 247 5.28 15.91 8.21
N LEU A 248 6.03 15.12 8.99
CA LEU A 248 6.31 15.40 10.39
C LEU A 248 7.03 16.76 10.58
N SER A 249 8.02 17.06 9.74
CA SER A 249 8.75 18.33 9.78
C SER A 249 7.81 19.52 9.55
N VAL A 250 6.92 19.39 8.57
CA VAL A 250 5.93 20.44 8.25
C VAL A 250 4.94 20.65 9.41
N ILE A 251 4.38 19.58 9.98
CA ILE A 251 3.38 19.73 11.05
C ILE A 251 3.99 20.22 12.37
N THR A 252 5.27 19.95 12.61
CA THR A 252 6.01 20.43 13.80
C THR A 252 6.65 21.80 13.60
N GLY A 253 6.55 22.38 12.39
CA GLY A 253 7.13 23.69 12.06
C GLY A 253 8.67 23.68 12.00
N LYS A 254 9.29 22.51 11.85
CA LYS A 254 10.74 22.37 11.65
C LYS A 254 11.10 22.66 10.20
N ASP A 255 12.32 23.12 9.97
CA ASP A 255 12.81 23.32 8.61
C ASP A 255 12.96 21.96 7.89
N ALA A 256 12.20 21.77 6.82
CA ALA A 256 12.18 20.54 6.04
C ALA A 256 13.25 20.51 4.94
N THR A 257 14.06 21.56 4.78
CA THR A 257 15.12 21.63 3.76
C THR A 257 16.06 20.42 3.82
N GLU A 258 16.45 19.98 5.02
CA GLU A 258 17.28 18.80 5.20
C GLU A 258 16.60 17.51 4.72
N VAL A 259 15.29 17.35 4.97
CA VAL A 259 14.53 16.18 4.50
C VAL A 259 14.35 16.21 2.99
N THR A 260 14.17 17.40 2.41
CA THR A 260 14.02 17.55 0.95
C THR A 260 15.26 17.15 0.16
N LYS A 261 16.46 17.11 0.77
CA LYS A 261 17.67 16.56 0.14
C LYS A 261 17.54 15.07 -0.17
N TYR A 262 16.73 14.36 0.62
CA TYR A 262 16.45 12.93 0.43
C TYR A 262 15.27 12.69 -0.52
N VAL A 263 14.57 13.74 -0.99
CA VAL A 263 13.55 13.60 -2.04
C VAL A 263 14.29 13.24 -3.33
N LEU A 264 14.41 11.93 -3.56
CA LEU A 264 15.19 11.40 -4.66
C LEU A 264 14.54 11.84 -5.98
N PRO A 265 15.28 12.45 -6.92
CA PRO A 265 14.75 12.90 -8.21
C PRO A 265 14.24 11.76 -9.12
N LYS A 266 14.30 10.49 -8.67
CA LYS A 266 13.77 9.30 -9.35
C LYS A 266 12.78 8.49 -8.53
N SER A 267 12.39 8.94 -7.33
CA SER A 267 11.42 8.20 -6.53
C SER A 267 10.01 8.44 -7.08
N ALA A 268 9.37 7.38 -7.58
CA ALA A 268 8.00 7.41 -8.11
C ALA A 268 6.93 7.55 -7.02
N HIS A 269 7.33 7.85 -5.77
CA HIS A 269 6.41 7.96 -4.65
C HIS A 269 5.46 9.14 -4.89
N PRO A 270 4.14 8.95 -4.73
CA PRO A 270 3.12 9.95 -5.09
C PRO A 270 3.33 11.32 -4.43
N LEU A 271 3.81 11.34 -3.18
CA LEU A 271 4.08 12.59 -2.46
C LEU A 271 5.18 13.41 -3.13
N PHE A 272 6.23 12.77 -3.63
CA PHE A 272 7.34 13.47 -4.27
C PHE A 272 6.97 13.97 -5.67
N LEU A 273 6.17 13.19 -6.42
CA LEU A 273 5.57 13.64 -7.67
C LEU A 273 4.63 14.84 -7.45
N ALA A 274 3.77 14.77 -6.44
CA ALA A 274 2.88 15.87 -6.08
C ALA A 274 3.65 17.12 -5.64
N TYR A 275 4.67 16.95 -4.81
CA TYR A 275 5.59 18.01 -4.41
C TYR A 275 6.22 18.65 -5.64
N ALA A 276 6.90 17.88 -6.50
CA ALA A 276 7.53 18.39 -7.73
C ALA A 276 6.54 19.16 -8.62
N ASN A 277 5.33 18.65 -8.82
CA ASN A 277 4.31 19.31 -9.65
C ASN A 277 3.83 20.65 -9.06
N VAL A 278 3.71 20.75 -7.74
CA VAL A 278 3.36 22.01 -7.06
C VAL A 278 4.52 23.01 -7.16
N TRP A 279 5.77 22.58 -7.01
CA TRP A 279 6.94 23.49 -7.10
C TRP A 279 7.23 23.97 -8.52
N HIS A 280 7.02 23.15 -9.56
CA HIS A 280 7.20 23.57 -10.96
C HIS A 280 6.05 24.45 -11.47
N SER A 281 4.89 24.46 -10.81
CA SER A 281 3.74 25.30 -11.17
C SER A 281 3.76 26.69 -10.51
N VAL A 282 4.72 26.98 -9.62
CA VAL A 282 4.92 28.31 -9.03
C VAL A 282 6.01 29.07 -9.82
N PRO A 283 5.68 30.11 -10.58
CA PRO A 283 6.69 30.90 -11.29
C PRO A 283 7.68 31.53 -10.32
N SER A 284 8.97 31.43 -10.63
CA SER A 284 10.13 31.91 -9.85
C SER A 284 10.10 33.42 -9.50
N ARG A 285 9.14 34.18 -10.04
CA ARG A 285 8.93 35.61 -9.77
C ARG A 285 7.97 35.90 -8.61
N ALA A 286 7.29 34.90 -8.04
CA ALA A 286 6.35 35.11 -6.93
C ALA A 286 7.03 35.33 -5.57
N TRP A 287 8.32 34.99 -5.43
CA TRP A 287 9.04 35.03 -4.16
C TRP A 287 9.91 36.27 -3.90
N THR A 288 9.96 37.25 -4.82
CA THR A 288 10.82 38.45 -4.65
C THR A 288 10.10 39.74 -4.23
N ARG A 289 8.81 39.72 -3.91
CA ARG A 289 8.16 40.87 -3.25
C ARG A 289 7.08 40.41 -2.27
N ASN A 290 7.44 40.17 -1.01
CA ASN A 290 6.87 40.90 0.13
C ASN A 290 7.54 40.50 1.46
N THR A 291 8.77 40.94 1.70
CA THR A 291 9.30 41.03 3.07
C THR A 291 8.65 42.24 3.76
N ARG A 292 7.43 42.06 4.30
CA ARG A 292 6.88 42.74 5.49
C ARG A 292 5.41 42.33 5.69
N SER A 293 5.12 41.87 6.91
CA SER A 293 3.81 41.69 7.58
C SER A 293 2.84 40.57 7.11
N SER A 294 2.75 39.55 7.98
CA SER A 294 1.58 38.71 8.34
C SER A 294 1.10 37.58 7.40
N PRO A 295 0.71 36.40 7.94
CA PRO A 295 0.39 35.22 7.15
C PRO A 295 -1.09 35.21 6.73
N ILE A 296 -1.36 35.23 5.42
CA ILE A 296 -2.69 34.97 4.87
C ILE A 296 -2.57 33.80 3.90
N TRP A 297 -3.01 32.63 4.35
CA TRP A 297 -3.27 31.48 3.48
C TRP A 297 -4.39 31.81 2.48
N PRO A 298 -4.34 31.29 1.23
CA PRO A 298 -5.37 31.55 0.24
C PRO A 298 -6.71 30.91 0.66
N ARG A 299 -7.75 31.74 0.72
CA ARG A 299 -9.13 31.31 0.99
C ARG A 299 -9.66 30.45 -0.18
N ARG A 300 -10.23 29.30 0.20
CA ARG A 300 -11.13 28.39 -0.52
C ARG A 300 -11.60 28.85 -1.92
N ALA A 301 -11.36 28.01 -2.92
CA ALA A 301 -12.04 28.05 -4.20
C ALA A 301 -13.56 27.90 -3.99
N THR A 302 -14.33 28.93 -4.34
CA THR A 302 -15.78 28.89 -4.36
C THR A 302 -16.26 28.22 -5.64
N CYS A 303 -17.02 27.13 -5.47
CA CYS A 303 -17.76 26.43 -6.52
C CYS A 303 -18.80 27.39 -7.14
N SER A 304 -18.60 27.81 -8.39
CA SER A 304 -19.55 28.65 -9.11
C SER A 304 -20.69 27.81 -9.69
N THR A 305 -21.83 27.78 -9.01
CA THR A 305 -23.10 27.31 -9.56
C THR A 305 -23.65 28.36 -10.53
N ARG A 306 -23.65 28.02 -11.82
CA ARG A 306 -24.23 28.84 -12.90
C ARG A 306 -25.76 28.84 -12.78
N ARG A 307 -26.35 29.86 -12.14
CA ARG A 307 -27.81 30.10 -12.16
C ARG A 307 -28.23 30.69 -13.50
N LEU A 308 -29.07 29.96 -14.23
CA LEU A 308 -29.89 30.47 -15.32
C LEU A 308 -30.83 31.57 -14.80
N ARG A 309 -30.71 32.79 -15.33
CA ARG A 309 -31.65 33.90 -15.10
C ARG A 309 -32.84 33.77 -16.04
N SER A 310 -34.02 33.48 -15.50
CA SER A 310 -35.30 33.69 -16.20
C SER A 310 -35.80 35.12 -15.98
N THR A 311 -36.17 35.78 -17.06
CA THR A 311 -36.75 37.13 -17.10
C THR A 311 -38.20 37.11 -16.61
N ARG A 312 -38.48 37.82 -15.51
CA ARG A 312 -39.84 38.15 -15.06
C ARG A 312 -40.46 39.23 -15.96
N ARG A 313 -41.63 38.96 -16.55
CA ARG A 313 -42.65 39.98 -16.84
C ARG A 313 -43.85 39.73 -15.94
N ARG A 314 -44.19 40.74 -15.12
CA ARG A 314 -45.45 40.86 -14.38
C ARG A 314 -46.64 40.87 -15.35
N TRP A 315 -47.80 40.34 -14.97
CA TRP A 315 -49.10 41.05 -14.99
C TRP A 315 -50.14 40.34 -14.09
N ARG A 316 -50.63 41.13 -13.12
CA ARG A 316 -51.92 41.23 -12.39
C ARG A 316 -52.82 40.00 -12.07
N LEU A 317 -53.30 40.07 -10.82
CA LEU A 317 -54.37 39.34 -10.12
C LEU A 317 -55.76 39.47 -10.77
N ARG A 318 -56.60 38.43 -10.61
CA ARG A 318 -58.01 38.46 -10.12
C ARG A 318 -58.57 37.02 -9.91
N PRO A 319 -59.69 36.82 -9.18
CA PRO A 319 -59.75 35.87 -8.06
C PRO A 319 -60.70 34.68 -8.26
N ALA A 320 -60.78 33.88 -7.20
CA ALA A 320 -61.48 32.61 -7.00
C ALA A 320 -62.93 32.52 -7.48
N THR A 321 -63.25 31.33 -7.99
CA THR A 321 -64.35 30.43 -7.58
C THR A 321 -63.88 29.00 -7.79
#